data_AF-H0BYQ9-F1
#
_entry.id   AF-H0BYQ9-F1
#
_cell.length_a   1.000
_cell.length_b   1.000
_cell.length_c   1.000
_cell.angle_alpha   90.00
_cell.angle_beta   90.00
_cell.angle_gamma   90.00
#
_symmetry.space_group_name_H-M   'P 1'
#
loop_
_entity.id
_entity.type
_entity.pdbx_description
1 polymer ?
#
loop_
_entity_poly.entity_id
_entity_poly.type
_entity_poly.pdbx_seq_one_letter_code
_entity_poly.pdbx_strand_id
1 'polypeptide(L)'
;MFASFLVGLAIAGAVYWWFQMMITNQQERNAFLQSEIKVLEGQIKEIATIEDEIAALRARQKAVEDLQSDRNLPVHLLNELVRQIPEGAYVTSIKQTEQVIAMQGVAQSNERVSEMLRNLTDNTPWLSKPELVEIVASNIALTPRDQRRVSTFNLRFRLMRTAEAQKSMGAASVATGN
;
A
#
# COMPACT_ATOMS: atom_id res chain seq x y z
N MET A 1 -27.73 -15.02 86.67
CA MET A 1 -27.31 -15.81 85.49
C MET A 1 -28.23 -15.63 84.29
N PHE A 2 -29.54 -15.87 84.41
CA PHE A 2 -30.49 -15.71 83.28
C PHE A 2 -30.56 -14.29 82.67
N ALA A 3 -30.55 -13.24 83.50
CA ALA A 3 -30.57 -11.85 83.01
C ALA A 3 -29.34 -11.50 82.16
N SER A 4 -28.14 -11.90 82.59
CA SER A 4 -26.89 -11.66 81.85
C SER A 4 -26.85 -12.43 80.52
N PHE A 5 -27.41 -13.65 80.50
CA PHE A 5 -27.55 -14.44 79.27
C PHE A 5 -28.49 -13.78 78.26
N LEU A 6 -29.63 -13.26 78.71
CA LEU A 6 -30.59 -12.54 77.86
C LEU A 6 -29.99 -11.24 77.28
N VAL A 7 -29.26 -10.48 78.09
CA VAL A 7 -28.58 -9.26 77.63
C VAL A 7 -27.49 -9.60 76.60
N GLY A 8 -26.71 -10.66 76.82
CA GLY A 8 -25.72 -11.12 75.85
C GLY A 8 -26.34 -11.51 74.51
N LEU A 9 -27.48 -12.21 74.53
CA LEU A 9 -28.23 -12.59 73.32
C LEU A 9 -28.78 -11.37 72.58
N ALA A 10 -29.31 -10.38 73.31
CA ALA A 10 -29.82 -9.15 72.71
C ALA A 10 -28.73 -8.36 71.99
N ILE A 11 -27.55 -8.23 72.61
CA ILE A 11 -26.40 -7.55 72.00
C ILE A 11 -25.90 -8.32 70.77
N ALA A 12 -25.79 -9.65 70.86
CA ALA A 12 -25.38 -10.47 69.72
C ALA A 12 -26.37 -10.36 68.54
N GLY A 13 -27.67 -10.33 68.82
CA GLY A 13 -28.71 -10.13 67.80
C GLY A 13 -28.62 -8.76 67.14
N ALA A 14 -28.40 -7.69 67.92
CA ALA A 14 -28.23 -6.33 67.39
C ALA A 14 -26.99 -6.20 66.50
N VAL A 15 -25.86 -6.79 66.91
CA VAL A 15 -24.61 -6.80 66.13
C VAL A 15 -24.77 -7.62 64.84
N TYR A 16 -25.42 -8.78 64.92
CA TYR A 16 -25.72 -9.59 63.74
C TYR A 16 -26.59 -8.84 62.74
N TRP A 17 -27.64 -8.15 63.23
CA TRP A 17 -28.51 -7.37 62.36
C TRP A 17 -27.78 -6.20 61.70
N TRP A 18 -26.91 -5.51 62.45
CA TRP A 18 -26.06 -4.44 61.90
C TRP A 18 -25.14 -4.94 60.78
N PHE A 19 -24.46 -6.07 60.98
CA PHE A 19 -23.62 -6.67 59.94
C PHE A 19 -24.43 -7.13 58.73
N GLN A 20 -25.61 -7.71 58.94
CA GLN A 20 -26.49 -8.10 57.84
C GLN A 20 -26.88 -6.88 56.98
N MET A 21 -27.20 -5.75 57.61
CA MET A 21 -27.53 -4.52 56.88
C MET A 21 -26.34 -3.99 56.05
N MET A 22 -25.13 -4.06 56.60
CA MET A 22 -23.91 -3.68 55.87
C MET A 22 -23.62 -4.63 54.70
N ILE A 23 -23.80 -5.94 54.88
CA ILE A 23 -23.62 -6.94 53.82
C ILE A 23 -24.62 -6.70 52.68
N THR A 24 -25.89 -6.48 52.99
CA THR A 24 -26.92 -6.22 51.97
C THR A 24 -26.58 -4.98 51.15
N ASN A 25 -26.16 -3.89 51.80
CA ASN A 25 -25.76 -2.66 51.11
C ASN A 25 -24.52 -2.88 50.21
N GLN A 26 -23.57 -3.71 50.66
CA GLN A 26 -22.40 -4.07 49.87
C GLN A 26 -22.75 -4.98 48.68
N GLN A 27 -23.70 -5.90 48.85
CA GLN A 27 -24.21 -6.76 47.77
C GLN A 27 -24.95 -5.95 46.71
N GLU A 28 -25.76 -4.97 47.11
CA GLU A 28 -26.46 -4.07 46.20
C GLU A 28 -25.50 -3.25 45.34
N ARG A 29 -24.44 -2.70 45.96
CA ARG A 29 -23.35 -2.04 45.23
C ARG A 29 -22.63 -2.97 44.27
N ASN A 30 -22.36 -4.21 44.68
CA ASN A 30 -21.73 -5.20 43.81
C ASN A 30 -22.62 -5.56 42.62
N ALA A 31 -23.92 -5.73 42.86
CA ALA A 31 -24.89 -6.00 41.80
C ALA A 31 -24.97 -4.84 40.80
N PHE A 32 -24.97 -3.59 41.28
CA PHE A 32 -24.94 -2.40 40.44
C PHE A 32 -23.66 -2.32 39.59
N LEU A 33 -22.49 -2.54 40.19
CA LEU A 33 -21.22 -2.57 39.45
C LEU A 33 -21.20 -3.70 38.41
N GLN A 34 -21.72 -4.89 38.75
CA GLN A 34 -21.81 -6.01 37.82
C GLN A 34 -22.77 -5.72 36.65
N SER A 35 -23.87 -5.01 36.87
CA SER A 35 -24.75 -4.61 35.77
C SER A 35 -24.08 -3.62 34.83
N GLU A 36 -23.33 -2.66 35.38
CA GLU A 36 -22.61 -1.68 34.56
C GLU A 36 -21.50 -2.34 33.75
N ILE A 37 -20.74 -3.27 34.36
CA ILE A 37 -19.72 -4.07 33.67
C ILE A 37 -20.32 -4.82 32.47
N LYS A 38 -21.51 -5.42 32.62
CA LYS A 38 -22.19 -6.11 31.51
C LYS A 38 -22.57 -5.17 30.36
N VAL A 39 -23.01 -3.94 30.68
CA VAL A 39 -23.30 -2.94 29.66
C VAL A 39 -22.02 -2.56 28.90
N LEU A 40 -20.92 -2.32 29.62
CA LEU A 40 -19.62 -2.01 29.03
C LEU A 40 -19.08 -3.17 28.18
N GLU A 41 -19.21 -4.42 28.62
CA GLU A 41 -18.83 -5.61 27.83
C GLU A 41 -19.61 -5.68 26.51
N GLY A 42 -20.90 -5.33 26.51
CA GLY A 42 -21.71 -5.24 25.31
C GLY A 42 -21.16 -4.22 24.31
N GLN A 43 -20.83 -3.02 24.80
CA GLN A 43 -20.25 -1.94 23.98
C GLN A 43 -18.86 -2.33 23.42
N ILE A 44 -18.01 -2.97 24.22
CA ILE A 44 -16.69 -3.45 23.77
C ILE A 44 -16.85 -4.47 22.63
N LYS A 45 -17.80 -5.39 22.75
CA LYS A 45 -18.06 -6.39 21.71
C LYS A 45 -18.59 -5.77 20.42
N GLU A 46 -19.45 -4.76 20.52
CA GLU A 46 -19.93 -4.00 19.36
C GLU A 46 -18.78 -3.29 18.64
N ILE A 47 -17.89 -2.62 19.40
CA ILE A 47 -16.69 -1.96 18.84
C ILE A 47 -15.79 -2.97 18.13
N ALA A 48 -15.50 -4.12 18.75
CA ALA A 48 -14.69 -5.16 18.13
C ALA A 48 -15.30 -5.68 16.82
N THR A 49 -16.62 -5.82 16.77
CA THR A 49 -17.34 -6.24 15.55
C THR A 49 -17.21 -5.19 14.45
N ILE A 50 -17.36 -3.91 14.78
CA ILE A 50 -17.22 -2.80 13.83
C ILE A 50 -15.77 -2.71 13.31
N GLU A 51 -14.77 -2.89 14.16
CA GLU A 51 -13.36 -2.89 13.74
C GLU A 51 -13.06 -4.01 12.74
N ASP A 52 -13.58 -5.22 12.99
CA ASP A 52 -13.46 -6.36 12.07
C ASP A 52 -14.15 -6.07 10.72
N GLU A 53 -15.33 -5.46 10.73
CA GLU A 53 -16.02 -5.03 9.51
C GLU A 53 -15.22 -3.99 8.72
N ILE A 54 -14.64 -2.99 9.41
CA ILE A 54 -13.77 -1.97 8.79
C ILE A 54 -12.53 -2.64 8.18
N ALA A 55 -11.91 -3.59 8.87
CA ALA A 55 -10.75 -4.32 8.35
C ALA A 55 -11.10 -5.08 7.07
N ALA A 56 -12.25 -5.77 7.04
CA ALA A 56 -12.73 -6.46 5.86
C ALA A 56 -13.05 -5.51 4.69
N LEU A 57 -13.69 -4.36 4.97
CA LEU A 57 -14.00 -3.35 3.96
C LEU A 57 -12.73 -2.69 3.39
N ARG A 58 -11.74 -2.37 4.24
CA ARG A 58 -10.45 -1.83 3.80
C ARG A 58 -9.69 -2.81 2.91
N ALA A 59 -9.71 -4.11 3.24
CA ALA A 59 -9.08 -5.13 2.41
C ALA A 59 -9.69 -5.17 1.00
N ARG A 60 -11.03 -5.06 0.90
CA ARG A 60 -11.74 -4.99 -0.38
C ARG A 60 -11.44 -3.70 -1.14
N GLN A 61 -11.45 -2.55 -0.45
CA GLN A 61 -11.12 -1.26 -1.06
C GLN A 61 -9.71 -1.30 -1.66
N LYS A 62 -8.74 -1.83 -0.93
CA LYS A 62 -7.36 -1.98 -1.40
C LYS A 62 -7.28 -2.88 -2.63
N ALA A 63 -7.95 -4.03 -2.62
CA ALA A 63 -7.98 -4.93 -3.78
C ALA A 63 -8.59 -4.25 -5.02
N VAL A 64 -9.62 -3.41 -4.83
CA VAL A 64 -10.24 -2.65 -5.93
C VAL A 64 -9.33 -1.52 -6.41
N GLU A 65 -8.68 -0.79 -5.51
CA GLU A 65 -7.79 0.31 -5.84
C GLU A 65 -6.52 -0.17 -6.55
N ASP A 66 -5.95 -1.30 -6.12
CA ASP A 66 -4.85 -1.97 -6.81
C ASP A 66 -5.28 -2.40 -8.23
N LEU A 67 -6.47 -3.00 -8.40
CA LEU A 67 -7.00 -3.38 -9.71
C LEU A 67 -7.27 -2.18 -10.63
N GLN A 68 -7.77 -1.07 -10.08
CA GLN A 68 -8.05 0.15 -10.84
C GLN A 68 -6.76 0.88 -11.24
N SER A 69 -5.75 0.89 -10.36
CA SER A 69 -4.42 1.45 -10.67
C SER A 69 -3.75 0.67 -11.78
N ASP A 70 -3.83 -0.66 -11.75
CA ASP A 70 -3.27 -1.52 -12.80
C ASP A 70 -3.94 -1.32 -14.17
N ARG A 71 -5.21 -0.90 -14.23
CA ARG A 71 -5.96 -0.74 -15.49
C ARG A 71 -5.42 0.40 -16.38
N ASN A 72 -4.97 1.50 -15.78
CA ASN A 72 -4.66 2.73 -16.52
C ASN A 72 -3.15 3.04 -16.58
N LEU A 73 -2.33 2.38 -15.76
CA LEU A 73 -0.87 2.54 -15.77
C LEU A 73 -0.24 2.28 -17.16
N PRO A 74 -0.55 1.18 -17.88
CA PRO A 74 0.09 0.89 -19.16
C PRO A 74 -0.17 1.95 -20.25
N VAL A 75 -1.37 2.54 -20.26
CA VAL A 75 -1.76 3.56 -21.24
C VAL A 75 -1.04 4.88 -20.99
N HIS A 76 -0.91 5.27 -19.73
CA HIS A 76 -0.20 6.50 -19.38
C HIS A 76 1.30 6.38 -19.69
N LEU A 77 1.87 5.21 -19.41
CA LEU A 77 3.26 4.90 -19.77
C LEU A 77 3.48 4.92 -21.28
N LEU A 78 2.56 4.36 -22.06
CA LEU A 78 2.66 4.37 -23.52
C LEU A 78 2.62 5.80 -24.07
N ASN A 79 1.72 6.65 -23.57
CA ASN A 79 1.62 8.04 -24.00
C ASN A 79 2.92 8.83 -23.74
N GLU A 80 3.55 8.59 -22.59
CA GLU A 80 4.80 9.25 -22.23
C GLU A 80 6.01 8.68 -22.99
N LEU A 81 6.05 7.35 -23.22
CA LEU A 81 7.09 6.74 -24.04
C LEU A 81 7.06 7.25 -25.48
N VAL A 82 5.87 7.41 -26.09
CA VAL A 82 5.73 7.94 -27.45
C VAL A 82 6.28 9.36 -27.58
N ARG A 83 6.16 10.17 -26.53
CA ARG A 83 6.70 11.55 -26.50
C ARG A 83 8.21 11.64 -26.40
N GLN A 84 8.87 10.59 -25.88
CA GLN A 84 10.32 10.56 -25.63
C GLN A 84 11.12 9.90 -26.77
N ILE A 85 10.46 9.34 -27.80
CA ILE A 85 11.14 8.70 -28.94
C ILE A 85 11.70 9.79 -29.87
N PRO A 86 13.02 9.82 -30.15
CA PRO A 86 13.62 10.77 -31.07
C PRO A 86 13.27 10.44 -32.52
N GLU A 87 13.35 11.44 -33.40
CA GLU A 87 13.13 11.27 -34.83
C GLU A 87 14.12 10.26 -35.43
N GLY A 88 13.62 9.27 -36.18
CA GLY A 88 14.44 8.22 -36.81
C GLY A 88 14.68 6.98 -35.96
N ALA A 89 14.06 6.87 -34.78
CA ALA A 89 13.90 5.62 -34.05
C ALA A 89 12.43 5.14 -34.10
N TYR A 90 12.22 3.84 -34.26
CA TYR A 90 10.89 3.23 -34.22
C TYR A 90 10.89 2.00 -33.33
N VAL A 91 9.85 1.88 -32.53
CA VAL A 91 9.63 0.73 -31.65
C VAL A 91 8.84 -0.32 -32.41
N THR A 92 9.32 -1.55 -32.42
CA THR A 92 8.68 -2.68 -33.11
C THR A 92 7.87 -3.55 -32.16
N SER A 93 8.31 -3.68 -30.90
CA SER A 93 7.59 -4.45 -29.89
C SER A 93 7.79 -3.87 -28.50
N ILE A 94 6.72 -3.85 -27.71
CA ILE A 94 6.76 -3.55 -26.29
C ILE A 94 6.06 -4.72 -25.57
N LYS A 95 6.73 -5.29 -24.59
CA LYS A 95 6.17 -6.35 -23.73
C LYS A 95 6.32 -5.94 -22.28
N GLN A 96 5.21 -5.86 -21.57
CA GLN A 96 5.18 -5.66 -20.13
C GLN A 96 4.96 -7.00 -19.44
N THR A 97 5.81 -7.31 -18.47
CA THR A 97 5.64 -8.45 -17.57
C THR A 97 5.76 -7.91 -16.15
N GLU A 98 4.63 -7.87 -15.44
CA GLU A 98 4.51 -7.23 -14.12
C GLU A 98 4.99 -5.77 -14.14
N GLN A 99 6.12 -5.49 -13.51
CA GLN A 99 6.76 -4.17 -13.41
C GLN A 99 7.94 -4.00 -14.37
N VAL A 100 8.25 -5.01 -15.18
CA VAL A 100 9.36 -4.98 -16.14
C VAL A 100 8.80 -4.76 -17.54
N ILE A 101 9.32 -3.76 -18.24
CA ILE A 101 9.02 -3.52 -19.64
C ILE A 101 10.26 -3.85 -20.47
N ALA A 102 10.06 -4.70 -21.47
CA ALA A 102 11.02 -4.97 -22.53
C ALA A 102 10.56 -4.26 -23.80
N MET A 103 11.43 -3.44 -24.38
CA MET A 103 11.19 -2.69 -25.60
C MET A 103 12.19 -3.11 -26.68
N GLN A 104 11.69 -3.47 -27.85
CA GLN A 104 12.46 -3.75 -29.06
C GLN A 104 12.18 -2.64 -30.06
N GLY A 105 13.23 -2.16 -30.72
CA GLY A 105 13.07 -1.20 -31.79
C GLY A 105 14.27 -1.15 -32.69
N VAL A 106 14.21 -0.22 -33.64
CA VAL A 106 15.26 0.01 -34.62
C VAL A 106 15.48 1.51 -34.73
N ALA A 107 16.74 1.91 -34.76
CA ALA A 107 17.17 3.27 -34.95
C ALA A 107 18.00 3.40 -36.23
N GLN A 108 17.96 4.57 -36.87
CA GLN A 108 18.77 4.86 -38.05
C GLN A 108 20.29 4.89 -37.73
N SER A 109 20.68 5.19 -36.49
CA SER A 109 22.08 5.20 -36.06
C SER A 109 22.22 4.89 -34.56
N ASN A 110 23.42 4.49 -34.13
CA ASN A 110 23.76 4.28 -32.71
C ASN A 110 23.66 5.58 -31.88
N GLU A 111 23.87 6.73 -32.50
CA GLU A 111 23.73 8.04 -31.86
C GLU A 111 22.30 8.27 -31.39
N ARG A 112 21.31 7.92 -32.22
CA ARG A 112 19.88 8.02 -31.87
C ARG A 112 19.47 7.06 -30.75
N VAL A 113 20.09 5.88 -30.65
CA VAL A 113 19.87 4.95 -29.53
C VAL A 113 20.35 5.56 -28.22
N SER A 114 21.50 6.22 -28.24
CA SER A 114 22.11 6.85 -27.05
C SER A 114 21.33 8.11 -26.62
N GLU A 115 20.82 8.88 -27.58
CA GLU A 115 19.94 10.03 -27.33
C GLU A 115 18.60 9.58 -26.72
N MET A 116 18.00 8.50 -27.22
CA MET A 116 16.79 7.92 -26.66
C MET A 116 16.99 7.41 -25.22
N LEU A 117 18.10 6.73 -24.94
CA LEU A 117 18.46 6.30 -23.57
C LEU A 117 18.59 7.49 -22.61
N ARG A 118 19.19 8.59 -23.08
CA ARG A 118 19.33 9.83 -22.31
C ARG A 118 17.97 10.48 -22.05
N ASN A 119 17.12 10.62 -23.07
CA ASN A 119 15.77 11.19 -22.95
C ASN A 119 14.90 10.37 -21.98
N LEU A 120 14.98 9.04 -22.05
CA LEU A 120 14.24 8.13 -21.15
C LEU A 120 14.78 8.15 -19.71
N THR A 121 16.04 8.52 -19.49
CA THR A 121 16.64 8.61 -18.15
C THR A 121 16.37 9.96 -17.51
N ASP A 122 16.48 11.05 -18.28
CA ASP A 122 16.44 12.42 -17.75
C ASP A 122 15.00 12.95 -17.60
N ASN A 123 14.09 12.57 -18.50
CA ASN A 123 12.73 13.12 -18.54
C ASN A 123 11.65 12.20 -17.97
N THR A 124 12.01 11.08 -17.35
CA THR A 124 11.00 10.13 -16.83
C THR A 124 11.25 9.73 -15.37
N PRO A 125 10.67 10.45 -14.39
CA PRO A 125 10.88 10.22 -12.95
C PRO A 125 10.35 8.88 -12.42
N TRP A 126 9.43 8.23 -13.12
CA TRP A 126 8.80 6.95 -12.72
C TRP A 126 9.45 5.72 -13.37
N LEU A 127 10.47 5.89 -14.21
CA LEU A 127 11.25 4.81 -14.80
C LEU A 127 12.54 4.62 -14.00
N SER A 128 12.79 3.40 -13.51
CA SER A 128 14.12 3.07 -12.99
C SER A 128 15.10 3.03 -14.17
N LYS A 129 16.34 3.51 -13.97
CA LYS A 129 17.43 3.55 -14.95
C LYS A 129 17.30 2.47 -16.05
N PRO A 130 17.03 2.85 -17.31
CA PRO A 130 16.88 1.88 -18.39
C PRO A 130 18.21 1.15 -18.59
N GLU A 131 18.17 -0.17 -18.50
CA GLU A 131 19.31 -1.03 -18.79
C GLU A 131 19.27 -1.41 -20.27
N LEU A 132 20.34 -1.06 -20.98
CA LEU A 132 20.54 -1.49 -22.35
C LEU A 132 20.99 -2.95 -22.35
N VAL A 133 20.13 -3.83 -22.87
CA VAL A 133 20.39 -5.26 -22.89
C VAL A 133 21.25 -5.63 -24.11
N GLU A 134 20.96 -5.07 -25.28
CA GLU A 134 21.66 -5.43 -26.52
C GLU A 134 21.51 -4.35 -27.61
N ILE A 135 22.58 -4.11 -28.38
CA ILE A 135 22.53 -3.37 -29.66
C ILE A 135 23.08 -4.29 -30.74
N VAL A 136 22.24 -4.60 -31.73
CA VAL A 136 22.63 -5.42 -32.89
C VAL A 136 22.52 -4.56 -34.14
N ALA A 137 23.62 -4.41 -34.89
CA ALA A 137 23.58 -3.80 -36.21
C ALA A 137 22.82 -4.73 -37.17
N SER A 138 21.73 -4.23 -37.77
CA SER A 138 20.90 -4.98 -38.69
C SER A 138 20.78 -4.24 -40.02
N ASN A 139 20.66 -4.95 -41.12
CA ASN A 139 20.45 -4.34 -42.44
C ASN A 139 18.98 -4.50 -42.80
N ILE A 140 18.26 -3.39 -42.93
CA ILE A 140 16.86 -3.43 -43.39
C ILE A 140 16.84 -3.09 -44.88
N ALA A 141 16.35 -4.04 -45.68
CA ALA A 141 16.07 -3.84 -47.08
C ALA A 141 14.74 -3.06 -47.21
N LEU A 142 14.81 -1.76 -47.50
CA LEU A 142 13.61 -0.94 -47.76
C LEU A 142 13.06 -1.22 -49.18
N THR A 143 13.91 -1.68 -50.09
CA THR A 143 13.56 -2.22 -51.42
C THR A 143 14.61 -3.27 -51.83
N PRO A 144 14.36 -4.14 -52.83
CA PRO A 144 15.32 -5.16 -53.29
C PRO A 144 16.68 -4.62 -53.76
N ARG A 145 16.81 -3.29 -53.94
CA ARG A 145 18.03 -2.60 -54.39
C ARG A 145 18.66 -1.68 -53.34
N ASP A 146 18.04 -1.49 -52.18
CA ASP A 146 18.51 -0.51 -51.20
C ASP A 146 18.44 -1.07 -49.76
N GLN A 147 19.61 -1.45 -49.25
CA GLN A 147 19.80 -1.90 -47.86
C GLN A 147 20.35 -0.74 -47.04
N ARG A 148 19.58 -0.26 -46.06
CA ARG A 148 20.09 0.69 -45.06
C ARG A 148 20.57 -0.06 -43.83
N ARG A 149 21.78 0.29 -43.38
CA ARG A 149 22.28 -0.11 -42.07
C ARG A 149 21.43 0.60 -41.02
N VAL A 150 20.85 -0.18 -40.14
CA VAL A 150 20.08 0.29 -39.01
C VAL A 150 20.59 -0.41 -37.75
N SER A 151 20.27 0.13 -36.60
CA SER A 151 20.69 -0.42 -35.31
C SER A 151 19.44 -0.92 -34.60
N THR A 152 19.31 -2.24 -34.48
CA THR A 152 18.26 -2.85 -33.65
C THR A 152 18.69 -2.74 -32.20
N PHE A 153 17.81 -2.23 -31.34
CA PHE A 153 18.07 -2.08 -29.92
C PHE A 153 17.08 -2.90 -29.10
N ASN A 154 17.56 -3.42 -27.98
CA ASN A 154 16.78 -4.13 -26.99
C ASN A 154 16.99 -3.47 -25.62
N LEU A 155 15.89 -2.93 -25.08
CA LEU A 155 15.89 -2.17 -23.84
C LEU A 155 15.04 -2.85 -22.79
N ARG A 156 15.49 -2.79 -21.55
CA ARG A 156 14.74 -3.25 -20.40
C ARG A 156 14.72 -2.17 -19.33
N PHE A 157 13.55 -1.86 -18.83
CA PHE A 157 13.39 -0.93 -17.72
C PHE A 157 12.33 -1.43 -16.75
N ARG A 158 12.46 -1.04 -15.47
CA ARG A 158 11.48 -1.35 -14.44
C ARG A 158 10.67 -0.10 -14.11
N LEU A 159 9.37 -0.27 -14.00
CA LEU A 159 8.46 0.76 -13.52
C LEU A 159 8.62 0.91 -12.02
N MET A 160 8.94 2.11 -11.55
CA MET A 160 8.82 2.42 -10.13
C MET A 160 7.35 2.70 -9.86
N ARG A 161 6.73 1.94 -8.96
CA ARG A 161 5.35 2.19 -8.53
C ARG A 161 5.29 3.63 -8.02
N THR A 162 4.25 4.40 -8.37
CA THR A 162 4.09 5.82 -7.97
C THR A 162 4.29 6.05 -6.47
N ALA A 163 4.00 5.04 -5.64
CA ALA A 163 4.28 5.02 -4.19
C ALA A 163 5.77 5.13 -3.83
N GLU A 164 6.68 4.59 -4.63
CA GLU A 164 8.13 4.69 -4.45
C GLU A 164 8.70 5.99 -5.04
N ALA A 165 8.13 6.48 -6.15
CA ALA A 165 8.49 7.77 -6.74
C ALA A 165 8.17 8.95 -5.80
N GLN A 166 7.06 8.88 -5.06
CA GLN A 166 6.73 9.90 -4.05
C GLN A 166 7.64 9.81 -2.82
N LYS A 167 8.11 8.61 -2.45
CA LYS A 167 9.08 8.39 -1.37
C LYS A 167 10.48 8.89 -1.73
N SER A 168 10.91 8.76 -2.99
CA SER A 168 12.20 9.28 -3.46
C SER A 168 12.20 10.81 -3.62
N MET A 169 11.10 11.41 -4.10
CA MET A 169 10.95 12.88 -4.12
C MET A 169 10.87 13.46 -2.69
N GLY A 170 10.20 12.76 -1.76
CA GLY A 170 10.19 13.14 -0.35
C GLY A 170 11.60 13.10 0.26
N ALA A 171 12.40 12.07 -0.04
CA ALA A 171 13.77 11.95 0.45
C ALA A 171 14.71 13.05 -0.10
N ALA A 172 14.51 13.52 -1.34
CA ALA A 172 15.30 14.59 -1.94
C ALA A 172 15.01 15.98 -1.35
N SER A 173 13.78 16.24 -0.88
CA SER A 173 13.45 17.51 -0.21
C SER A 173 14.01 17.59 1.21
N VAL A 174 14.12 16.48 1.94
CA VAL A 174 14.73 16.45 3.27
C VAL A 174 16.25 16.60 3.23
N ALA A 175 16.89 16.18 2.13
CA ALA A 175 18.35 16.29 1.97
C ALA A 175 18.85 17.71 1.63
N THR A 176 17.96 18.61 1.21
CA THR A 176 18.31 19.99 0.82
C THR A 176 17.98 21.01 1.92
N GLY A 177 17.33 20.57 3.02
CA GLY A 177 16.99 21.40 4.16
C GLY A 177 17.71 20.96 5.43
N ASN A 178 19.03 21.17 5.48
CA ASN A 178 19.80 21.26 6.73
C ASN A 178 21.03 22.13 6.54
#